data_AF-A0A3D3P8E8-F1
#
_entry.id   AF-A0A3D3P8E8-F1
#
_cell.length_a   1.000
_cell.length_b   1.000
_cell.length_c   1.000
_cell.angle_alpha   90.00
_cell.angle_beta   90.00
_cell.angle_gamma   90.00
#
_symmetry.space_group_name_H-M   'P 1'
#
loop_
_entity.id
_entity.type
_entity.pdbx_description
1 polymer ?
#
loop_
_entity_poly.entity_id
_entity_poly.type
_entity_poly.pdbx_seq_one_letter_code
_entity_poly.pdbx_strand_id
1 'polypeptide(L)'
;ARDKGLLINLKNIERKEHDFSITEQALAMIDEDPVLIAKKTTVVFNENWHKGVIGIVASRLTEKYYRPTIVLTRSNEHVAGSARSVRDFDLYEALSSCSDLLEQFGGHKYAAGLTMKAENIPAFQQRFEEIVSGTITDEALIQQIPIDSSLELKQIQPKLIRILNQFGPFGPQNMAPVFLSKNVYHYGEASIVGNNHLKMVVRQEDSLLFECIGFGLGDYLLQLKKDVPFEICYTIEEKVWKDKHSIQLNLKGIRSCE
;
A
#
# COMPACT_ATOMS: atom_id res chain seq x y z
N ALA A 1 28.83 0.52 -20.29
CA ALA A 1 27.96 0.20 -19.15
C ALA A 1 27.64 1.45 -18.31
N ARG A 2 28.67 2.21 -17.89
CA ARG A 2 28.52 3.46 -17.13
C ARG A 2 27.53 4.47 -17.73
N ASP A 3 27.69 4.82 -19.01
CA ASP A 3 26.84 5.85 -19.63
C ASP A 3 25.38 5.41 -19.77
N LYS A 4 25.15 4.13 -20.07
CA LYS A 4 23.80 3.53 -20.07
C LYS A 4 23.20 3.56 -18.66
N GLY A 5 24.00 3.29 -17.62
CA GLY A 5 23.56 3.38 -16.23
C GLY A 5 23.16 4.80 -15.83
N LEU A 6 23.94 5.81 -16.25
CA LEU A 6 23.59 7.22 -16.02
C LEU A 6 22.29 7.61 -16.73
N LEU A 7 22.12 7.20 -17.98
CA LEU A 7 20.89 7.47 -18.74
C LEU A 7 19.65 6.83 -18.08
N ILE A 8 19.74 5.58 -17.64
CA ILE A 8 18.66 4.90 -16.92
C ILE A 8 18.34 5.63 -15.61
N ASN A 9 19.37 6.08 -14.88
CA ASN A 9 19.17 6.83 -13.65
C ASN A 9 18.43 8.15 -13.90
N LEU A 10 18.80 8.91 -14.93
CA LEU A 10 18.10 10.13 -15.33
C LEU A 10 16.63 9.85 -15.67
N LYS A 11 16.35 8.83 -16.47
CA LYS A 11 14.97 8.44 -16.82
C LYS A 11 14.16 7.97 -15.62
N ASN A 12 14.80 7.33 -14.64
CA ASN A 12 14.13 6.94 -13.39
C ASN A 12 13.82 8.16 -12.51
N ILE A 13 14.69 9.18 -12.47
CA ILE A 13 14.43 10.43 -11.76
C ILE A 13 13.23 11.14 -12.39
N GLU A 14 13.24 11.34 -13.71
CA GLU A 14 12.10 11.95 -14.44
C GLU A 14 10.79 11.19 -14.18
N ARG A 15 10.81 9.85 -14.25
CA ARG A 15 9.64 9.02 -13.94
C ARG A 15 9.15 9.24 -12.51
N LYS A 16 10.04 9.33 -11.52
CA LYS A 16 9.68 9.53 -10.11
C LYS A 16 9.03 10.90 -9.88
N GLU A 17 9.51 11.93 -10.57
CA GLU A 17 8.93 13.28 -10.50
C GLU A 17 7.51 13.29 -11.07
N HIS A 18 7.30 12.68 -12.25
CA HIS A 18 5.97 12.51 -12.82
C HIS A 18 5.05 11.68 -11.92
N ASP A 19 5.55 10.56 -11.37
CA ASP A 19 4.81 9.70 -10.45
C ASP A 19 4.34 10.46 -9.21
N PHE A 20 5.23 11.23 -8.59
CA PHE A 20 4.91 12.08 -7.45
C PHE A 20 3.83 13.11 -7.81
N SER A 21 4.05 13.92 -8.84
CA SER A 21 3.13 14.99 -9.24
C SER A 21 1.74 14.46 -9.65
N ILE A 22 1.70 13.36 -10.41
CA ILE A 22 0.43 12.75 -10.84
C ILE A 22 -0.29 12.13 -9.64
N THR A 23 0.43 11.50 -8.71
CA THR A 23 -0.17 10.99 -7.47
C THR A 23 -0.82 12.13 -6.69
N GLU A 24 -0.13 13.24 -6.45
CA GLU A 24 -0.69 14.38 -5.72
C GLU A 24 -1.94 14.95 -6.38
N GLN A 25 -1.92 15.14 -7.71
CA GLN A 25 -3.09 15.60 -8.45
C GLN A 25 -4.27 14.63 -8.34
N ALA A 26 -4.02 13.33 -8.48
CA ALA A 26 -5.07 12.32 -8.38
C ALA A 26 -5.66 12.23 -6.96
N LEU A 27 -4.82 12.40 -5.93
CA LEU A 27 -5.28 12.47 -4.54
C LEU A 27 -6.15 13.70 -4.31
N ALA A 28 -5.73 14.88 -4.79
CA ALA A 28 -6.52 16.10 -4.68
C ALA A 28 -7.90 15.95 -5.35
N MET A 29 -7.96 15.36 -6.56
CA MET A 29 -9.23 15.10 -7.24
C MET A 29 -10.20 14.24 -6.43
N ILE A 30 -9.69 13.27 -5.67
CA ILE A 30 -10.51 12.38 -4.85
C ILE A 30 -10.90 13.08 -3.55
N ASP A 31 -9.92 13.67 -2.85
CA ASP A 31 -10.12 14.26 -1.53
C ASP A 31 -11.01 15.53 -1.58
N GLU A 32 -11.12 16.18 -2.74
CA GLU A 32 -12.00 17.35 -2.96
C GLU A 32 -13.42 17.00 -3.43
N ASP A 33 -13.70 15.73 -3.77
CA ASP A 33 -15.01 15.29 -4.27
C ASP A 33 -15.68 14.28 -3.30
N PRO A 34 -16.67 14.72 -2.49
CA PRO A 34 -17.40 13.84 -1.58
C PRO A 34 -18.07 12.63 -2.25
N VAL A 35 -18.45 12.75 -3.52
CA VAL A 35 -19.05 11.65 -4.28
C VAL A 35 -18.01 10.59 -4.59
N LEU A 36 -16.79 10.99 -5.00
CA LEU A 36 -15.69 10.05 -5.21
C LEU A 36 -15.21 9.40 -3.91
N ILE A 37 -15.25 10.12 -2.79
CA ILE A 37 -14.91 9.56 -1.48
C ILE A 37 -15.89 8.44 -1.10
N ALA A 38 -17.19 8.66 -1.31
CA ALA A 38 -18.23 7.71 -0.91
C ALA A 38 -18.32 6.42 -1.77
N LYS A 39 -17.69 6.41 -2.96
CA LYS A 39 -17.73 5.28 -3.90
C LYS A 39 -16.93 4.06 -3.43
N LYS A 40 -17.27 2.87 -3.95
CA LYS A 40 -16.46 1.65 -3.77
C LYS A 40 -15.38 1.48 -4.85
N THR A 41 -15.26 2.42 -5.77
CA THR A 41 -14.19 2.48 -6.78
C THR A 41 -13.51 3.84 -6.84
N THR A 42 -12.30 3.86 -7.38
CA THR A 42 -11.62 5.10 -7.82
C THR A 42 -11.45 5.05 -9.33
N VAL A 43 -12.02 6.00 -10.06
CA VAL A 43 -11.73 6.16 -11.50
C VAL A 43 -11.43 7.63 -11.78
N VAL A 44 -10.16 7.94 -11.99
CA VAL A 44 -9.68 9.32 -12.20
C VAL A 44 -9.12 9.49 -13.61
N PHE A 45 -9.35 10.65 -14.21
CA PHE A 45 -8.91 10.97 -15.56
C PHE A 45 -8.27 12.36 -15.61
N ASN A 46 -7.12 12.45 -16.26
CA ASN A 46 -6.54 13.71 -16.68
C ASN A 46 -5.81 13.50 -18.00
N GLU A 47 -6.08 14.35 -18.98
CA GLU A 47 -5.49 14.26 -20.31
C GLU A 47 -3.98 14.51 -20.34
N ASN A 48 -3.43 15.20 -19.33
CA ASN A 48 -2.03 15.60 -19.26
C ASN A 48 -1.14 14.59 -18.53
N TRP A 49 -1.70 13.49 -18.01
CA TRP A 49 -0.91 12.51 -17.26
C TRP A 49 -0.07 11.63 -18.17
N HIS A 50 1.17 11.39 -17.76
CA HIS A 50 2.09 10.58 -18.53
C HIS A 50 1.68 9.10 -18.53
N LYS A 51 1.30 8.55 -19.69
CA LYS A 51 0.85 7.16 -19.86
C LYS A 51 1.78 6.10 -19.25
N GLY A 52 3.10 6.32 -19.29
CA GLY A 52 4.07 5.40 -18.70
C GLY A 52 4.06 5.33 -17.15
N VAL A 53 3.28 6.19 -16.48
CA VAL A 53 3.31 6.38 -15.02
C VAL A 53 1.98 6.04 -14.35
N ILE A 54 0.86 6.13 -15.07
CA ILE A 54 -0.50 5.91 -14.51
C ILE A 54 -0.66 4.56 -13.80
N GLY A 55 0.10 3.53 -14.18
CA GLY A 55 0.06 2.22 -13.51
C GLY A 55 0.69 2.21 -12.11
N ILE A 56 1.69 3.07 -11.85
CA ILE A 56 2.28 3.23 -10.53
C ILE A 56 1.33 4.03 -9.64
N VAL A 57 0.75 5.08 -10.21
CA VAL A 57 -0.24 5.92 -9.54
C VAL A 57 -1.46 5.09 -9.16
N ALA A 58 -1.98 4.24 -10.06
CA ALA A 58 -3.09 3.34 -9.75
C ALA A 58 -2.79 2.42 -8.56
N SER A 59 -1.57 1.90 -8.46
CA SER A 59 -1.14 1.10 -7.31
C SER A 59 -1.14 1.91 -6.02
N ARG A 60 -0.59 3.13 -6.01
CA ARG A 60 -0.58 4.00 -4.83
C ARG A 60 -1.97 4.40 -4.36
N LEU A 61 -2.84 4.73 -5.30
CA LEU A 61 -4.23 5.06 -5.01
C LEU A 61 -4.99 3.83 -4.45
N THR A 62 -4.72 2.64 -5.00
CA THR A 62 -5.27 1.38 -4.45
C THR A 62 -4.75 1.12 -3.04
N GLU A 63 -3.47 1.39 -2.77
CA GLU A 63 -2.90 1.23 -1.42
C GLU A 63 -3.49 2.23 -0.41
N LYS A 64 -3.74 3.48 -0.82
CA LYS A 64 -4.31 4.52 0.07
C LYS A 64 -5.78 4.29 0.38
N TYR A 65 -6.60 4.00 -0.63
CA TYR A 65 -8.07 3.91 -0.49
C TYR A 65 -8.59 2.47 -0.40
N TYR A 66 -7.71 1.47 -0.58
CA TYR A 66 -8.01 0.04 -0.56
C TYR A 66 -9.31 -0.35 -1.28
N ARG A 67 -9.42 0.08 -2.54
CA ARG A 67 -10.56 -0.23 -3.41
C ARG A 67 -10.14 -0.31 -4.88
N PRO A 68 -10.89 -1.04 -5.76
CA PRO A 68 -10.58 -1.12 -7.18
C PRO A 68 -10.39 0.25 -7.81
N THR A 69 -9.26 0.44 -8.48
CA THR A 69 -8.80 1.76 -8.91
C THR A 69 -8.37 1.74 -10.37
N ILE A 70 -8.77 2.75 -11.13
CA ILE A 70 -8.41 2.98 -12.53
C ILE A 70 -7.92 4.41 -12.69
N VAL A 71 -6.73 4.56 -13.27
CA VAL A 71 -6.16 5.87 -13.64
C VAL A 71 -6.13 5.95 -15.16
N LEU A 72 -6.79 6.96 -15.70
CA LEU A 72 -6.99 7.19 -17.12
C LEU A 72 -6.19 8.42 -17.59
N THR A 73 -5.68 8.37 -18.81
CA THR A 73 -5.06 9.51 -19.49
C THR A 73 -5.31 9.50 -20.99
N ARG A 74 -5.13 10.64 -21.65
CA ARG A 74 -5.20 10.75 -23.10
C ARG A 74 -4.01 10.01 -23.73
N SER A 75 -4.29 9.26 -24.79
CA SER A 75 -3.30 8.52 -25.58
C SER A 75 -3.70 8.62 -27.06
N ASN A 76 -3.24 9.67 -27.73
CA ASN A 76 -3.65 10.05 -29.10
C ASN A 76 -5.17 10.31 -29.16
N GLU A 77 -5.88 9.62 -30.06
CA GLU A 77 -7.34 9.73 -30.24
C GLU A 77 -8.15 8.98 -29.17
N HIS A 78 -7.48 8.19 -28.32
CA HIS A 78 -8.10 7.33 -27.33
C HIS A 78 -7.73 7.75 -25.90
N VAL A 79 -8.39 7.12 -24.94
CA VAL A 79 -8.04 7.16 -23.52
C VAL A 79 -7.40 5.83 -23.18
N ALA A 80 -6.25 5.86 -22.51
CA ALA A 80 -5.58 4.68 -21.98
C ALA A 80 -5.72 4.66 -20.45
N GLY A 81 -5.98 3.48 -19.91
CA GLY A 81 -6.15 3.26 -18.48
C GLY A 81 -5.22 2.19 -17.93
N SER A 82 -4.78 2.37 -16.69
CA SER A 82 -4.22 1.29 -15.89
C SER A 82 -5.09 1.07 -14.66
N ALA A 83 -5.45 -0.18 -14.45
CA ALA A 83 -6.35 -0.61 -13.40
C ALA A 83 -5.63 -1.53 -12.41
N ARG A 84 -6.01 -1.43 -11.14
CA ARG A 84 -5.51 -2.22 -10.01
C ARG A 84 -6.67 -2.63 -9.12
N SER A 85 -6.55 -3.82 -8.56
CA SER A 85 -7.57 -4.41 -7.69
C SER A 85 -7.07 -4.59 -6.26
N VAL A 86 -8.02 -4.82 -5.36
CA VAL A 86 -7.77 -5.28 -4.00
C VAL A 86 -7.74 -6.80 -3.93
N ARG A 87 -7.35 -7.33 -2.77
CA ARG A 87 -7.41 -8.76 -2.52
C ARG A 87 -8.84 -9.26 -2.68
N ASP A 88 -8.98 -10.47 -3.21
CA ASP A 88 -10.26 -11.17 -3.35
C ASP A 88 -11.30 -10.53 -4.29
N PHE A 89 -10.96 -9.45 -5.01
CA PHE A 89 -11.79 -8.88 -6.09
C PHE A 89 -11.21 -9.15 -7.48
N ASP A 90 -12.04 -9.67 -8.41
CA ASP A 90 -11.65 -9.91 -9.79
C ASP A 90 -11.95 -8.71 -10.70
N LEU A 91 -10.90 -7.93 -10.94
CA LEU A 91 -10.96 -6.75 -11.80
C LEU A 91 -11.22 -7.10 -13.27
N TYR A 92 -10.77 -8.27 -13.74
CA TYR A 92 -10.93 -8.64 -15.14
C TYR A 92 -12.42 -8.88 -15.46
N GLU A 93 -13.13 -9.58 -14.58
CA GLU A 93 -14.57 -9.81 -14.73
C GLU A 93 -15.38 -8.50 -14.67
N ALA A 94 -14.99 -7.58 -13.78
CA ALA A 94 -15.61 -6.25 -13.71
C ALA A 94 -15.41 -5.44 -14.99
N LEU A 95 -14.21 -5.49 -15.60
CA LEU A 95 -13.93 -4.84 -16.88
C LEU A 95 -14.64 -5.52 -18.06
N SER A 96 -14.72 -6.86 -18.04
CA SER A 96 -15.43 -7.65 -19.04
C SER A 96 -16.91 -7.25 -19.13
N SER A 97 -17.51 -6.99 -17.97
CA SER A 97 -18.88 -6.48 -17.83
C SER A 97 -19.07 -5.03 -18.33
N CYS A 98 -17.99 -4.33 -18.67
CA CYS A 98 -17.98 -3.01 -19.31
C CYS A 98 -17.47 -3.04 -20.76
N SER A 99 -17.34 -4.23 -21.36
CA SER A 99 -16.63 -4.43 -22.64
C SER A 99 -17.20 -3.63 -23.82
N ASP A 100 -18.49 -3.29 -23.83
CA ASP A 100 -19.13 -2.46 -24.86
C ASP A 100 -18.68 -0.99 -24.83
N LEU A 101 -18.17 -0.52 -23.70
CA LEU A 101 -17.64 0.84 -23.52
C LEU A 101 -16.13 0.91 -23.81
N LEU A 102 -15.46 -0.24 -23.91
CA LEU A 102 -14.03 -0.38 -24.07
C LEU A 102 -13.69 -0.76 -25.51
N GLU A 103 -12.60 -0.21 -26.03
CA GLU A 103 -12.07 -0.63 -27.33
C GLU A 103 -11.17 -1.86 -27.18
N GLN A 104 -10.36 -1.86 -26.12
CA GLN A 104 -9.49 -2.98 -25.76
C GLN A 104 -9.34 -3.02 -24.24
N PHE A 105 -9.26 -4.21 -23.68
CA PHE A 105 -8.83 -4.41 -22.29
C PHE A 105 -8.16 -5.77 -22.15
N GLY A 106 -7.29 -5.90 -21.17
CA GLY A 106 -6.58 -7.14 -20.91
C GLY A 106 -5.78 -7.08 -19.62
N GLY A 107 -5.50 -8.24 -19.04
CA GLY A 107 -4.78 -8.35 -17.78
C GLY A 107 -5.18 -9.58 -17.00
N HIS A 108 -5.10 -9.46 -15.69
CA HIS A 108 -5.41 -10.50 -14.73
C HIS A 108 -6.24 -9.95 -13.58
N LYS A 109 -6.65 -10.83 -12.66
CA LYS A 109 -7.45 -10.55 -11.47
C LYS A 109 -7.10 -9.24 -10.74
N TYR A 110 -5.80 -8.92 -10.63
CA TYR A 110 -5.31 -7.77 -9.83
C TYR A 110 -4.84 -6.56 -10.63
N ALA A 111 -4.65 -6.69 -11.94
CA ALA A 111 -4.10 -5.62 -12.76
C ALA A 111 -4.55 -5.77 -14.22
N ALA A 112 -5.00 -4.67 -14.81
CA ALA A 112 -5.40 -4.63 -16.20
C ALA A 112 -5.00 -3.32 -16.87
N GLY A 113 -4.86 -3.36 -18.19
CA GLY A 113 -4.82 -2.21 -19.07
C GLY A 113 -6.10 -2.13 -19.88
N LEU A 114 -6.56 -0.92 -20.18
CA LEU A 114 -7.73 -0.70 -21.02
C LEU A 114 -7.57 0.52 -21.92
N THR A 115 -8.32 0.55 -23.01
CA THR A 115 -8.51 1.73 -23.86
C THR A 115 -9.98 1.94 -24.16
N MET A 116 -10.38 3.20 -24.31
CA MET A 116 -11.74 3.60 -24.67
C MET A 116 -11.74 4.93 -25.40
N LYS A 117 -12.87 5.29 -26.02
CA LYS A 117 -13.12 6.65 -26.49
C LYS A 117 -13.34 7.59 -25.31
N ALA A 118 -12.91 8.85 -25.44
CA ALA A 118 -13.06 9.83 -24.36
C ALA A 118 -14.53 10.10 -23.97
N GLU A 119 -15.45 10.04 -24.95
CA GLU A 119 -16.89 10.18 -24.74
C GLU A 119 -17.50 9.08 -23.84
N ASN A 120 -16.84 7.91 -23.74
CA ASN A 120 -17.31 6.79 -22.93
C ASN A 120 -16.92 6.90 -21.45
N ILE A 121 -16.01 7.82 -21.07
CA ILE A 121 -15.51 7.91 -19.69
C ILE A 121 -16.65 8.03 -18.66
N PRO A 122 -17.64 8.95 -18.81
CA PRO A 122 -18.68 9.10 -17.79
C PRO A 122 -19.54 7.84 -17.63
N ALA A 123 -19.94 7.22 -18.75
CA ALA A 123 -20.72 5.99 -18.75
C ALA A 123 -19.93 4.83 -18.12
N PHE A 124 -18.63 4.74 -18.42
CA PHE A 124 -17.75 3.73 -17.84
C PHE A 124 -17.58 3.91 -16.33
N GLN A 125 -17.34 5.14 -15.85
CA GLN A 125 -17.20 5.43 -14.42
C GLN A 125 -18.44 5.02 -13.63
N GLN A 126 -19.63 5.27 -14.18
CA GLN A 126 -20.88 4.86 -13.55
C GLN A 126 -21.04 3.34 -13.54
N ARG A 127 -20.91 2.70 -14.70
CA ARG A 127 -21.12 1.24 -14.82
C ARG A 127 -20.11 0.44 -14.01
N PHE A 128 -18.85 0.87 -14.01
CA PHE A 128 -17.80 0.23 -13.22
C PHE A 128 -18.09 0.33 -11.71
N GLU A 129 -18.53 1.49 -11.24
CA GLU A 129 -18.96 1.67 -9.85
C GLU A 129 -20.15 0.77 -9.51
N GLU A 130 -21.18 0.69 -10.37
CA GLU A 130 -22.35 -0.15 -10.16
C GLU A 130 -21.99 -1.64 -10.05
N ILE A 131 -21.15 -2.14 -10.97
CA ILE A 131 -20.68 -3.54 -10.97
C ILE A 131 -19.88 -3.84 -9.71
N VAL A 132 -18.88 -3.00 -9.40
CA VAL A 132 -18.02 -3.22 -8.23
C VAL A 132 -18.85 -3.13 -6.96
N SER A 133 -19.69 -2.12 -6.79
CA SER A 133 -20.54 -1.98 -5.61
C SER A 133 -21.51 -3.13 -5.40
N GLY A 134 -21.99 -3.77 -6.49
CA GLY A 134 -22.86 -4.94 -6.43
C GLY A 134 -22.14 -6.28 -6.21
N THR A 135 -20.81 -6.33 -6.32
CA THR A 135 -20.05 -7.60 -6.30
C THR A 135 -18.93 -7.65 -5.26
N ILE A 136 -18.39 -6.50 -4.84
CA ILE A 136 -17.35 -6.43 -3.82
C ILE A 136 -17.96 -6.56 -2.42
N THR A 137 -17.32 -7.36 -1.57
CA THR A 137 -17.72 -7.47 -0.16
C THR A 137 -17.10 -6.34 0.65
N ASP A 138 -17.69 -6.01 1.80
CA ASP A 138 -17.15 -4.97 2.66
C ASP A 138 -15.80 -5.39 3.27
N GLU A 139 -15.57 -6.69 3.47
CA GLU A 139 -14.27 -7.22 3.92
C GLU A 139 -13.15 -7.04 2.88
N ALA A 140 -13.49 -7.04 1.59
CA ALA A 140 -12.52 -6.81 0.52
C ALA A 140 -12.12 -5.32 0.41
N LEU A 141 -12.91 -4.41 0.99
CA LEU A 141 -12.61 -2.98 1.10
C LEU A 141 -11.77 -2.64 2.34
N ILE A 142 -11.48 -3.63 3.19
CA ILE A 142 -10.66 -3.46 4.39
C ILE A 142 -9.31 -4.11 4.17
N GLN A 143 -8.24 -3.33 4.35
CA GLN A 143 -6.89 -3.85 4.23
C GLN A 143 -6.62 -4.91 5.30
N GLN A 144 -6.35 -6.14 4.85
CA GLN A 144 -6.02 -7.25 5.74
C GLN A 144 -4.51 -7.40 5.89
N ILE A 145 -4.06 -7.61 7.12
CA ILE A 145 -2.67 -7.97 7.43
C ILE A 145 -2.66 -9.44 7.83
N PRO A 146 -2.13 -10.36 6.99
CA PRO A 146 -2.01 -11.76 7.37
C PRO A 146 -1.01 -11.88 8.53
N ILE A 147 -1.41 -12.55 9.61
CA ILE A 147 -0.58 -12.80 10.78
C ILE A 147 -0.19 -14.27 10.76
N ASP A 148 1.11 -14.55 10.73
CA ASP A 148 1.63 -15.91 10.67
C ASP A 148 1.65 -16.57 12.05
N SER A 149 1.96 -15.80 13.10
CA SER A 149 1.97 -16.31 14.47
C SER A 149 1.88 -15.20 15.52
N SER A 150 1.32 -15.53 16.69
CA SER A 150 1.50 -14.71 17.88
C SER A 150 2.91 -14.89 18.44
N LEU A 151 3.55 -13.80 18.88
CA LEU A 151 4.88 -13.83 19.46
C LEU A 151 4.92 -12.89 20.66
N GLU A 152 5.44 -13.37 21.79
CA GLU A 152 5.80 -12.50 22.90
C GLU A 152 7.17 -11.87 22.63
N LEU A 153 7.34 -10.59 22.96
CA LEU A 153 8.59 -9.86 22.72
C LEU A 153 9.77 -10.50 23.45
N LYS A 154 9.56 -11.17 24.59
CA LYS A 154 10.61 -11.91 25.31
C LYS A 154 11.16 -13.13 24.55
N GLN A 155 10.42 -13.62 23.55
CA GLN A 155 10.85 -14.71 22.66
C GLN A 155 11.74 -14.22 21.52
N ILE A 156 11.83 -12.91 21.28
CA ILE A 156 12.72 -12.32 20.27
C ILE A 156 14.15 -12.36 20.79
N GLN A 157 14.79 -13.51 20.60
CA GLN A 157 16.14 -13.81 21.05
C GLN A 157 17.04 -14.18 19.86
N PRO A 158 18.38 -14.11 19.98
CA PRO A 158 19.31 -14.41 18.89
C PRO A 158 19.07 -15.78 18.22
N LYS A 159 18.59 -16.78 18.98
CA LYS A 159 18.23 -18.09 18.43
C LYS A 159 17.06 -18.00 17.44
N LEU A 160 16.00 -17.25 17.77
CA LEU A 160 14.86 -17.05 16.88
C LEU A 160 15.30 -16.36 15.59
N ILE A 161 16.11 -15.30 15.70
CA ILE A 161 16.62 -14.55 14.54
C ILE A 161 17.40 -15.46 13.59
N ARG A 162 18.30 -16.29 14.12
CA ARG A 162 19.04 -17.29 13.33
C ARG A 162 18.14 -18.29 12.61
N ILE A 163 17.01 -18.65 13.22
CA ILE A 163 16.02 -19.54 12.58
C ILE A 163 15.32 -18.78 11.47
N LEU A 164 14.81 -17.56 11.72
CA LEU A 164 14.14 -16.74 10.72
C LEU A 164 15.02 -16.48 9.49
N ASN A 165 16.31 -16.23 9.69
CA ASN A 165 17.25 -16.02 8.59
C ASN A 165 17.39 -17.24 7.66
N GLN A 166 17.10 -18.45 8.13
CA GLN A 166 17.11 -19.66 7.30
C GLN A 166 15.89 -19.76 6.38
N PHE A 167 14.83 -18.98 6.62
CA PHE A 167 13.64 -18.91 5.75
C PHE A 167 13.85 -17.92 4.59
N GLY A 168 14.96 -17.18 4.58
CA GLY A 168 15.31 -16.31 3.47
C GLY A 168 15.74 -17.08 2.21
N PRO A 169 15.78 -16.42 1.05
CA PRO A 169 15.53 -14.99 0.83
C PRO A 169 14.04 -14.65 0.85
N PHE A 170 13.70 -13.52 1.48
CA PHE A 170 12.34 -13.01 1.50
C PHE A 170 12.02 -12.17 0.26
N GLY A 171 10.78 -12.23 -0.20
CA GLY A 171 10.29 -11.50 -1.37
C GLY A 171 8.89 -11.95 -1.79
N PRO A 172 8.42 -11.55 -2.98
CA PRO A 172 7.18 -12.08 -3.53
C PRO A 172 7.18 -13.61 -3.48
N GLN A 173 6.08 -14.21 -3.02
CA GLN A 173 5.91 -15.66 -2.79
C GLN A 173 6.67 -16.25 -1.59
N ASN A 174 7.48 -15.47 -0.87
CA ASN A 174 8.11 -15.86 0.39
C ASN A 174 8.28 -14.61 1.27
N MET A 175 7.16 -14.02 1.70
CA MET A 175 7.21 -12.79 2.51
C MET A 175 7.81 -13.08 3.89
N ALA A 176 8.48 -12.09 4.47
CA ALA A 176 8.96 -12.20 5.84
C ALA A 176 7.77 -12.45 6.79
N PRO A 177 7.89 -13.35 7.79
CA PRO A 177 6.80 -13.67 8.69
C PRO A 177 6.32 -12.43 9.47
N VAL A 178 5.00 -12.25 9.53
CA VAL A 178 4.33 -11.20 10.30
C VAL A 178 3.89 -11.79 11.64
N PHE A 179 4.39 -11.21 12.73
CA PHE A 179 4.05 -11.60 14.08
C PHE A 179 3.06 -10.65 14.72
N LEU A 180 2.25 -11.15 15.66
CA LEU A 180 1.36 -10.35 16.51
C LEU A 180 1.82 -10.41 17.96
N SER A 181 2.05 -9.26 18.58
CA SER A 181 2.16 -9.13 20.04
C SER A 181 1.00 -8.33 20.59
N LYS A 182 0.44 -8.80 21.70
CA LYS A 182 -0.64 -8.13 22.44
C LYS A 182 -0.12 -7.56 23.75
N ASN A 183 -0.86 -6.65 24.37
CA ASN A 183 -0.48 -6.05 25.66
C ASN A 183 0.90 -5.39 25.63
N VAL A 184 1.22 -4.71 24.53
CA VAL A 184 2.47 -3.99 24.32
C VAL A 184 2.30 -2.56 24.79
N TYR A 185 3.32 -2.02 25.44
CA TYR A 185 3.35 -0.65 25.93
C TYR A 185 4.44 0.12 25.20
N HIS A 186 4.17 1.37 24.85
CA HIS A 186 5.23 2.27 24.39
C HIS A 186 6.14 2.64 25.58
N TYR A 187 7.39 2.92 25.28
CA TYR A 187 8.41 3.32 26.25
C TYR A 187 9.17 4.54 25.75
N GLY A 188 9.29 5.57 26.60
CA GLY A 188 9.91 6.84 26.22
C GLY A 188 9.09 7.63 25.21
N GLU A 189 9.77 8.45 24.40
CA GLU A 189 9.11 9.28 23.40
C GLU A 189 8.89 8.51 22.08
N ALA A 190 7.70 8.67 21.51
CA ALA A 190 7.41 8.31 20.13
C ALA A 190 7.49 9.58 19.26
N SER A 191 7.90 9.43 18.01
CA SER A 191 8.09 10.55 17.09
C SER A 191 7.70 10.18 15.66
N ILE A 192 7.36 11.19 14.87
CA ILE A 192 7.24 11.06 13.42
C ILE A 192 8.59 11.40 12.79
N VAL A 193 9.08 10.53 11.90
CA VAL A 193 10.32 10.72 11.15
C VAL A 193 10.05 10.66 9.65
N GLY A 194 10.87 11.35 8.87
CA GLY A 194 10.77 11.35 7.41
C GLY A 194 9.39 11.82 6.92
N ASN A 195 8.80 11.05 6.01
CA ASN A 195 7.49 11.35 5.41
C ASN A 195 6.38 10.54 6.10
N ASN A 196 5.98 10.96 7.30
CA ASN A 196 4.91 10.34 8.10
C ASN A 196 5.20 8.90 8.58
N HIS A 197 6.39 8.63 9.12
CA HIS A 197 6.72 7.31 9.67
C HIS A 197 6.78 7.35 11.21
N LEU A 198 6.11 6.41 11.87
CA LEU A 198 6.12 6.31 13.32
C LEU A 198 7.39 5.60 13.80
N LYS A 199 8.19 6.29 14.60
CA LYS A 199 9.31 5.70 15.32
C LYS A 199 8.99 5.69 16.81
N MET A 200 9.08 4.51 17.43
CA MET A 200 8.86 4.37 18.88
C MET A 200 9.70 3.23 19.45
N VAL A 201 9.74 3.14 20.78
CA VAL A 201 10.28 1.99 21.49
C VAL A 201 9.13 1.32 22.23
N VAL A 202 9.11 -0.01 22.22
CA VAL A 202 8.05 -0.79 22.88
C VAL A 202 8.62 -1.81 23.86
N ARG A 203 7.77 -2.22 24.80
CA ARG A 203 8.02 -3.29 25.76
C ARG A 203 6.75 -4.11 26.00
N GLN A 204 6.92 -5.35 26.42
CA GLN A 204 5.84 -6.24 26.82
C GLN A 204 6.29 -7.00 28.07
N GLU A 205 5.61 -6.77 29.20
CA GLU A 205 5.99 -7.37 30.49
C GLU A 205 7.49 -7.16 30.81
N ASP A 206 8.22 -8.26 31.03
CA ASP A 206 9.65 -8.30 31.32
C ASP A 206 10.53 -8.44 30.06
N SER A 207 9.99 -8.13 28.88
CA SER A 207 10.78 -8.16 27.64
C SER A 207 11.89 -7.10 27.63
N LEU A 208 12.88 -7.30 26.76
CA LEU A 208 13.76 -6.22 26.33
C LEU A 208 12.96 -5.09 25.65
N LEU A 209 13.58 -3.92 25.56
CA LEU A 209 13.07 -2.81 24.78
C LEU A 209 13.38 -3.03 23.29
N PHE A 210 12.40 -2.82 22.42
CA PHE A 210 12.57 -2.95 20.98
C PHE A 210 12.30 -1.64 20.25
N GLU A 211 13.25 -1.20 19.42
CA GLU A 211 13.03 -0.09 18.48
C GLU A 211 12.05 -0.55 17.40
N CYS A 212 11.05 0.27 17.13
CA CYS A 212 10.03 0.03 16.11
C CYS A 212 10.05 1.14 15.07
N ILE A 213 9.79 0.77 13.82
CA ILE A 213 9.52 1.70 12.71
C ILE A 213 8.24 1.26 12.00
N GLY A 214 7.29 2.17 11.86
CA GLY A 214 6.06 1.99 11.10
C GLY A 214 6.02 2.95 9.93
N PHE A 215 6.28 2.46 8.72
CA PHE A 215 6.24 3.28 7.51
C PHE A 215 4.80 3.67 7.18
N GLY A 216 4.54 4.98 7.10
CA GLY A 216 3.21 5.53 6.83
C GLY A 216 2.25 5.46 8.03
N LEU A 217 2.74 5.08 9.22
CA LEU A 217 1.91 4.92 10.42
C LEU A 217 1.98 6.13 11.37
N GLY A 218 2.43 7.30 10.91
CA GLY A 218 2.63 8.46 11.78
C GLY A 218 1.35 8.95 12.48
N ASP A 219 0.18 8.76 11.85
CA ASP A 219 -1.13 9.13 12.43
C ASP A 219 -1.47 8.35 13.70
N TYR A 220 -0.87 7.17 13.90
CA TYR A 220 -1.03 6.38 15.12
C TYR A 220 -0.32 7.01 16.33
N LEU A 221 0.56 8.00 16.14
CA LEU A 221 1.24 8.70 17.23
C LEU A 221 0.22 9.26 18.25
N LEU A 222 -0.89 9.82 17.76
CA LEU A 222 -1.94 10.40 18.60
C LEU A 222 -2.73 9.36 19.41
N GLN A 223 -2.67 8.08 19.00
CA GLN A 223 -3.35 6.97 19.66
C GLN A 223 -2.50 6.37 20.78
N LEU A 224 -1.20 6.66 20.81
CA LEU A 224 -0.28 6.17 21.83
C LEU A 224 -0.50 6.90 23.15
N LYS A 225 -1.25 6.27 24.06
CA LYS A 225 -1.46 6.76 25.42
C LYS A 225 -0.45 6.14 26.36
N LYS A 226 -0.02 6.92 27.35
CA LYS A 226 0.86 6.44 28.42
C LYS A 226 0.12 5.39 29.24
N ASP A 227 0.82 4.29 29.54
CA ASP A 227 0.33 3.18 30.38
C ASP A 227 -0.94 2.49 29.86
N VAL A 228 -1.27 2.65 28.57
CA VAL A 228 -2.35 1.93 27.89
C VAL A 228 -1.74 0.89 26.94
N PRO A 229 -2.10 -0.40 27.09
CA PRO A 229 -1.61 -1.44 26.18
C PRO A 229 -2.26 -1.32 24.80
N PHE A 230 -1.52 -1.79 23.80
CA PHE A 230 -2.02 -1.97 22.43
C PHE A 230 -1.46 -3.27 21.83
N GLU A 231 -1.98 -3.64 20.69
CA GLU A 231 -1.48 -4.74 19.87
C GLU A 231 -0.67 -4.19 18.69
N ILE A 232 0.38 -4.91 18.31
CA ILE A 232 1.20 -4.60 17.13
C ILE A 232 1.32 -5.84 16.26
N CYS A 233 1.26 -5.64 14.94
CA CYS A 233 1.73 -6.63 13.99
C CYS A 233 2.99 -6.12 13.27
N TYR A 234 3.99 -6.98 13.11
CA TYR A 234 5.32 -6.55 12.68
C TYR A 234 6.14 -7.68 12.05
N THR A 235 7.10 -7.30 11.21
CA THR A 235 8.21 -8.18 10.79
C THR A 235 9.45 -7.87 11.63
N ILE A 236 10.30 -8.86 11.88
CA ILE A 236 11.55 -8.69 12.63
C ILE A 236 12.69 -8.43 11.66
N GLU A 237 13.41 -7.33 11.84
CA GLU A 237 14.52 -6.92 10.97
C GLU A 237 15.83 -6.78 11.75
N GLU A 238 16.93 -7.24 11.15
CA GLU A 238 18.27 -6.95 11.62
C GLU A 238 18.78 -5.65 11.00
N LYS A 239 19.11 -4.69 11.85
CA LYS A 239 19.73 -3.42 11.46
C LYS A 239 21.21 -3.48 11.79
N VAL A 240 22.04 -3.26 10.77
CA VAL A 240 23.49 -3.15 10.90
C VAL A 240 23.88 -1.67 10.76
N TRP A 241 24.40 -1.07 11.82
CA TRP A 241 24.89 0.30 11.79
C TRP A 241 26.25 0.41 12.48
N LYS A 242 27.28 0.85 11.74
CA LYS A 242 28.67 0.95 12.24
C LYS A 242 29.11 -0.33 12.98
N ASP A 243 28.91 -1.48 12.32
CA ASP A 243 29.23 -2.83 12.83
C ASP A 243 28.46 -3.28 14.09
N LYS A 244 27.46 -2.50 14.54
CA LYS A 244 26.52 -2.93 15.58
C LYS A 244 25.28 -3.53 14.96
N HIS A 245 24.98 -4.77 15.37
CA HIS A 245 23.74 -5.45 15.06
C HIS A 245 22.69 -5.10 16.12
N SER A 246 21.54 -4.63 15.68
CA SER A 246 20.37 -4.37 16.52
C SER A 246 19.13 -4.94 15.87
N ILE A 247 18.19 -5.42 16.68
CA ILE A 247 16.87 -5.83 16.19
C ILE A 247 15.96 -4.62 16.15
N GLN A 248 15.24 -4.47 15.04
CA GLN A 248 14.19 -3.48 14.86
C GLN A 248 12.90 -4.21 14.44
N LEU A 249 11.76 -3.78 14.97
CA LEU A 249 10.45 -4.28 14.56
C LEU A 249 9.87 -3.34 13.51
N ASN A 250 9.64 -3.85 12.29
CA ASN A 250 8.99 -3.09 11.23
C ASN A 250 7.47 -3.32 11.33
N LEU A 251 6.78 -2.33 11.90
CA LEU A 251 5.36 -2.36 12.17
C LEU A 251 4.57 -2.35 10.86
N LYS A 252 3.59 -3.26 10.76
CA LYS A 252 2.60 -3.32 9.68
C LYS A 252 1.27 -2.72 10.10
N GLY A 253 0.99 -2.67 11.39
CA GLY A 253 -0.23 -2.09 11.95
C GLY A 253 -0.19 -2.05 13.47
N ILE A 254 -1.02 -1.17 14.02
CA ILE A 254 -1.22 -0.98 15.45
C ILE A 254 -2.72 -1.04 15.71
N ARG A 255 -3.14 -1.70 16.77
CA ARG A 255 -4.53 -1.72 17.21
C ARG A 255 -4.58 -1.39 18.70
N SER A 256 -5.25 -0.30 19.06
CA SER A 256 -5.55 0.00 20.46
C SER A 256 -6.42 -1.10 21.05
N CYS A 257 -6.13 -1.50 22.29
CA CYS A 257 -7.08 -2.32 23.04
C CYS A 257 -8.26 -1.43 23.43
N GLU A 258 -9.45 -1.70 22.87
CA GLU A 258 -10.71 -1.18 23.40
C GLU A 258 -11.06 -1.82 24.76
#